data_AF-A0A535BB59-F1
#
_entry.id   AF-A0A535BB59-F1
#
_cell.length_a   1.000
_cell.length_b   1.000
_cell.length_c   1.000
_cell.angle_alpha   90.00
_cell.angle_beta   90.00
_cell.angle_gamma   90.00
#
_symmetry.space_group_name_H-M   'P 1'
#
loop_
_entity.id
_entity.type
_entity.pdbx_description
1 polymer ?
#
loop_
_entity_poly.entity_id
_entity_poly.type
_entity_poly.pdbx_seq_one_letter_code
_entity_poly.pdbx_strand_id
1 'polypeptide(L)'
;MMPYLSGSGALLLVTLLGIPALTNAAENIDMSKVRALAALPVKEIFRDSPVRELPRASYWKTIRESPIPVVVMFYSNVDPESQRLATLVRYISIKYKDKISTYRVIVAANGKPTKVIAADYEKSYSLDKTPGILFYDNDSGKMVLEDEQYIAANFKEFRTPSLLFWKVYCDAACSYIDKNILD
;
A
#
# COMPACT_ATOMS: atom_id res chain seq x y z
N MET A 1 -66.95 -26.46 22.84
CA MET A 1 -66.73 -25.63 21.64
C MET A 1 -65.39 -24.93 21.82
N MET A 2 -64.34 -25.34 21.11
CA MET A 2 -63.18 -24.48 20.86
C MET A 2 -63.48 -23.68 19.58
N PRO A 3 -63.00 -22.43 19.48
CA PRO A 3 -61.81 -22.20 18.65
C PRO A 3 -60.84 -21.08 19.13
N TYR A 4 -59.55 -21.37 18.95
CA TYR A 4 -58.45 -20.61 18.32
C TYR A 4 -58.15 -19.11 18.60
N LEU A 5 -56.92 -18.93 19.13
CA LEU A 5 -55.79 -18.05 18.75
C LEU A 5 -55.94 -16.53 18.54
N SER A 6 -55.02 -15.78 19.18
CA SER A 6 -54.16 -14.67 18.66
C SER A 6 -53.91 -13.70 19.83
N GLY A 7 -52.73 -13.20 20.19
CA GLY A 7 -51.40 -13.09 19.60
C GLY A 7 -50.71 -11.88 20.26
N SER A 8 -49.37 -11.84 20.23
CA SER A 8 -48.48 -10.72 20.65
C SER A 8 -48.24 -10.58 22.16
N GLY A 9 -47.01 -10.48 22.67
CA GLY A 9 -45.68 -10.43 22.05
C GLY A 9 -44.69 -10.17 23.18
N ALA A 10 -43.92 -11.18 23.59
CA ALA A 10 -42.86 -11.01 24.59
C ALA A 10 -41.58 -10.59 23.86
N LEU A 11 -41.16 -9.34 24.06
CA LEU A 11 -39.85 -8.84 23.64
C LEU A 11 -38.77 -9.67 24.35
N LEU A 12 -38.05 -10.49 23.58
CA LEU A 12 -36.81 -11.11 24.02
C LEU A 12 -35.69 -10.10 23.82
N LEU A 13 -35.21 -9.54 24.94
CA LEU A 13 -33.94 -8.83 25.03
C LEU A 13 -32.82 -9.81 24.59
N VAL A 14 -32.19 -9.54 23.45
CA VAL A 14 -30.90 -10.16 23.10
C VAL A 14 -29.81 -9.23 23.61
N THR A 15 -29.18 -9.68 24.69
CA THR A 15 -27.95 -9.14 25.26
C THR A 15 -26.74 -9.50 24.37
N LEU A 16 -25.87 -8.51 24.18
CA LEU A 16 -24.45 -8.59 23.85
C LEU A 16 -24.00 -9.45 22.65
N LEU A 17 -23.75 -8.77 21.54
CA LEU A 17 -22.46 -8.92 20.85
C LEU A 17 -21.70 -7.61 21.03
N GLY A 18 -20.92 -7.56 22.10
CA GLY A 18 -19.84 -6.58 22.22
C GLY A 18 -18.89 -6.85 21.06
N ILE A 19 -18.97 -6.02 20.01
CA ILE A 19 -17.86 -5.86 19.08
C ILE A 19 -16.68 -5.50 19.98
N PRO A 20 -15.57 -6.27 20.00
CA PRO A 20 -14.37 -5.76 20.63
C PRO A 20 -14.06 -4.49 19.83
N ALA A 21 -14.27 -3.34 20.47
CA ALA A 21 -13.65 -2.12 20.04
C ALA A 21 -12.16 -2.46 20.02
N LEU A 22 -11.64 -2.74 18.82
CA LEU A 22 -10.23 -2.81 18.53
C LEU A 22 -9.70 -1.43 18.91
N THR A 23 -9.30 -1.34 20.17
CA THR A 23 -8.51 -0.27 20.75
C THR A 23 -7.09 -0.45 20.20
N ASN A 24 -6.96 -0.37 18.88
CA ASN A 24 -5.75 0.21 18.34
C ASN A 24 -5.92 1.69 18.60
N ALA A 25 -5.17 2.20 19.59
CA ALA A 25 -4.79 3.59 19.57
C ALA A 25 -4.06 3.82 18.23
N ALA A 26 -4.86 4.06 17.18
CA ALA A 26 -4.36 4.60 15.95
C ALA A 26 -3.63 5.86 16.38
N GLU A 27 -2.31 5.91 16.14
CA GLU A 27 -1.61 7.19 16.01
C GLU A 27 -2.60 8.15 15.39
N ASN A 28 -2.95 9.24 16.07
CA ASN A 28 -4.05 10.07 15.62
C ASN A 28 -3.61 10.79 14.34
N ILE A 29 -3.79 10.12 13.19
CA ILE A 29 -3.29 10.60 11.91
C ILE A 29 -4.05 11.88 11.59
N ASP A 30 -3.31 12.98 11.57
CA ASP A 30 -3.82 14.30 11.22
C ASP A 30 -4.08 14.36 9.70
N MET A 31 -5.37 14.36 9.33
CA MET A 31 -5.78 14.43 7.93
C MET A 31 -5.43 15.76 7.27
N SER A 32 -5.23 16.84 8.02
CA SER A 32 -4.74 18.10 7.47
C SER A 32 -3.33 17.92 6.92
N LYS A 33 -2.44 17.29 7.70
CA LYS A 33 -1.07 16.97 7.27
C LYS A 33 -1.05 16.00 6.09
N VAL A 34 -1.91 14.97 6.10
CA VAL A 34 -2.04 14.03 4.97
C VAL A 34 -2.42 14.77 3.69
N ARG A 35 -3.39 15.67 3.73
CA ARG A 35 -3.82 16.46 2.56
C ARG A 35 -2.72 17.42 2.10
N ALA A 36 -2.03 18.06 3.03
CA ALA A 36 -0.91 18.96 2.71
C ALA A 36 0.22 18.21 2.01
N LEU A 37 0.62 17.04 2.53
CA LEU A 37 1.61 16.17 1.90
C LEU A 37 1.16 15.71 0.51
N ALA A 38 -0.09 15.26 0.36
CA ALA A 38 -0.62 14.78 -0.91
C ALA A 38 -0.78 15.86 -2.00
N ALA A 39 -0.50 17.13 -1.70
CA ALA A 39 -0.42 18.21 -2.67
C ALA A 39 1.02 18.51 -3.13
N LEU A 40 2.04 17.99 -2.45
CA LEU A 40 3.45 18.23 -2.77
C LEU A 40 3.93 17.31 -3.89
N PRO A 41 4.98 17.68 -4.65
CA PRO A 41 5.66 16.74 -5.54
C PRO A 41 6.16 15.51 -4.75
N VAL A 42 6.12 14.33 -5.35
CA VAL A 42 6.44 13.08 -4.64
C VAL A 42 7.87 13.08 -4.05
N LYS A 43 8.83 13.71 -4.72
CA LYS A 43 10.19 13.86 -4.18
C LYS A 43 10.21 14.57 -2.82
N GLU A 44 9.35 15.57 -2.67
CA GLU A 44 9.18 16.36 -1.44
C GLU A 44 8.45 15.58 -0.35
N ILE A 45 7.43 14.80 -0.72
CA ILE A 45 6.71 13.91 0.20
C ILE A 45 7.68 12.97 0.92
N PHE A 46 8.75 12.54 0.28
CA PHE A 46 9.70 11.57 0.81
C PHE A 46 11.00 12.18 1.35
N ARG A 47 11.17 13.52 1.37
CA ARG A 47 12.43 14.16 1.78
C ARG A 47 12.92 13.70 3.16
N ASP A 48 12.00 13.60 4.11
CA ASP A 48 12.29 13.17 5.48
C ASP A 48 11.60 11.82 5.81
N SER A 49 11.67 10.85 4.91
CA SER A 49 11.15 9.50 5.16
C SER A 49 12.22 8.42 4.95
N PRO A 50 12.02 7.20 5.47
CA PRO A 50 12.89 6.06 5.20
C PRO A 50 12.90 5.58 3.74
N VAL A 51 12.13 6.21 2.85
CA VAL A 51 11.98 5.80 1.45
C VAL A 51 13.18 6.27 0.64
N ARG A 52 14.01 5.33 0.19
CA ARG A 52 15.25 5.63 -0.54
C ARG A 52 15.02 5.64 -2.04
N GLU A 53 15.70 6.52 -2.75
CA GLU A 53 15.74 6.44 -4.21
C GLU A 53 16.46 5.17 -4.68
N LEU A 54 15.89 4.47 -5.66
CA LEU A 54 16.48 3.27 -6.26
C LEU A 54 16.83 3.55 -7.73
N PRO A 55 18.11 3.75 -8.04
CA PRO A 55 18.57 3.88 -9.42
C PRO A 55 18.30 2.62 -10.24
N ARG A 56 17.90 2.77 -11.51
CA ARG A 56 17.65 1.63 -12.40
C ARG A 56 18.87 0.69 -12.53
N ALA A 57 20.07 1.27 -12.57
CA ALA A 57 21.32 0.51 -12.71
C ALA A 57 21.60 -0.44 -11.53
N SER A 58 21.13 -0.11 -10.33
CA SER A 58 21.31 -0.94 -9.13
C SER A 58 20.05 -1.71 -8.73
N TYR A 59 18.94 -1.55 -9.45
CA TYR A 59 17.61 -2.05 -9.08
C TYR A 59 17.64 -3.51 -8.61
N TRP A 60 18.06 -4.41 -9.50
CA TRP A 60 18.06 -5.83 -9.21
C TRP A 60 19.09 -6.25 -8.18
N LYS A 61 20.25 -5.59 -8.16
CA LYS A 61 21.27 -5.83 -7.14
C LYS A 61 20.73 -5.51 -5.75
N THR A 62 20.16 -4.32 -5.58
CA THR A 62 19.59 -3.86 -4.31
C THR A 62 18.45 -4.74 -3.81
N ILE A 63 17.58 -5.21 -4.71
CA ILE A 63 16.50 -6.13 -4.32
C ILE A 63 17.07 -7.47 -3.86
N ARG A 64 17.92 -8.11 -4.67
CA ARG A 64 18.45 -9.45 -4.39
C ARG A 64 19.32 -9.52 -3.15
N GLU A 65 20.03 -8.44 -2.83
CA GLU A 65 20.93 -8.38 -1.67
C GLU A 65 20.20 -7.95 -0.38
N SER A 66 18.91 -7.61 -0.43
CA SER A 66 18.17 -7.16 0.75
C SER A 66 17.89 -8.34 1.69
N PRO A 67 18.31 -8.27 2.98
CA PRO A 67 18.04 -9.33 3.97
C PRO A 67 16.63 -9.28 4.56
N ILE A 68 15.83 -8.28 4.17
CA ILE A 68 14.45 -8.05 4.61
C ILE A 68 13.57 -7.79 3.37
N PRO A 69 12.23 -7.91 3.49
CA PRO A 69 11.33 -7.65 2.38
C PRO A 69 11.51 -6.26 1.79
N VAL A 70 11.30 -6.14 0.48
CA VAL A 70 11.49 -4.90 -0.28
C VAL A 70 10.17 -4.44 -0.89
N VAL A 71 9.85 -3.17 -0.69
CA VAL A 71 8.77 -2.47 -1.38
C VAL A 71 9.38 -1.43 -2.29
N VAL A 72 8.98 -1.42 -3.57
CA VAL A 72 9.39 -0.39 -4.53
C VAL A 72 8.17 0.32 -5.08
N MET A 73 8.09 1.63 -4.83
CA MET A 73 7.07 2.49 -5.43
C MET A 73 7.57 3.11 -6.73
N PHE A 74 6.81 2.93 -7.81
CA PHE A 74 6.99 3.58 -9.09
C PHE A 74 6.01 4.75 -9.20
N TYR A 75 6.49 5.93 -9.57
CA TYR A 75 5.68 7.14 -9.48
C TYR A 75 6.01 8.19 -10.53
N SER A 76 5.04 9.05 -10.81
CA SER A 76 5.23 10.33 -11.48
C SER A 76 5.35 11.45 -10.46
N ASN A 77 6.35 12.32 -10.58
CA ASN A 77 6.65 13.28 -9.51
C ASN A 77 5.55 14.34 -9.32
N VAL A 78 4.90 14.77 -10.40
CA VAL A 78 3.74 15.67 -10.37
C VAL A 78 2.54 14.97 -11.01
N ASP A 79 1.91 14.09 -10.22
CA ASP A 79 0.70 13.35 -10.59
C ASP A 79 -0.15 13.09 -9.33
N PRO A 80 -1.44 13.49 -9.30
CA PRO A 80 -2.28 13.38 -8.10
C PRO A 80 -2.40 11.97 -7.53
N GLU A 81 -2.37 10.95 -8.39
CA GLU A 81 -2.44 9.57 -7.91
C GLU A 81 -1.15 9.16 -7.22
N SER A 82 -0.03 9.46 -7.86
CA SER A 82 1.32 9.25 -7.32
C SER A 82 1.52 9.97 -5.99
N GLN A 83 1.02 11.20 -5.84
CA GLN A 83 1.11 11.97 -4.60
C GLN A 83 0.32 11.34 -3.45
N ARG A 84 -0.91 10.87 -3.72
CA ARG A 84 -1.75 10.19 -2.71
C ARG A 84 -1.12 8.86 -2.28
N LEU A 85 -0.65 8.06 -3.23
CA LEU A 85 0.02 6.80 -2.92
C LEU A 85 1.35 7.03 -2.18
N ALA A 86 2.14 8.03 -2.58
CA ALA A 86 3.39 8.37 -1.92
C ALA A 86 3.18 8.80 -0.47
N THR A 87 2.10 9.53 -0.20
CA THR A 87 1.72 9.89 1.17
C THR A 87 1.42 8.64 1.99
N LEU A 88 0.67 7.67 1.44
CA LEU A 88 0.44 6.38 2.11
C LEU A 88 1.74 5.63 2.38
N VAL A 89 2.59 5.48 1.36
CA VAL A 89 3.89 4.80 1.46
C VAL A 89 4.80 5.48 2.48
N ARG A 90 4.78 6.82 2.59
CA ARG A 90 5.53 7.57 3.61
C ARG A 90 5.17 7.08 5.01
N TYR A 91 3.88 7.06 5.35
CA TYR A 91 3.42 6.65 6.69
C TYR A 91 3.75 5.18 6.98
N ILE A 92 3.52 4.29 6.00
CA ILE A 92 3.86 2.86 6.12
C ILE A 92 5.38 2.69 6.34
N SER A 93 6.21 3.36 5.55
CA SER A 93 7.67 3.25 5.65
C SER A 93 8.23 3.74 6.99
N ILE A 94 7.58 4.72 7.62
CA ILE A 94 7.94 5.20 8.96
C ILE A 94 7.57 4.15 10.01
N LYS A 95 6.35 3.61 9.95
CA LYS A 95 5.86 2.61 10.91
C LYS A 95 6.65 1.30 10.86
N TYR A 96 6.99 0.84 9.65
CA TYR A 96 7.69 -0.43 9.41
C TYR A 96 9.17 -0.25 9.13
N LYS A 97 9.74 0.86 9.61
CA LYS A 97 11.18 1.10 9.52
C LYS A 97 11.94 -0.11 10.09
N ASP A 98 13.02 -0.48 9.40
CA ASP A 98 13.91 -1.59 9.74
C ASP A 98 13.28 -3.00 9.61
N LYS A 99 11.98 -3.11 9.36
CA LYS A 99 11.28 -4.37 9.04
C LYS A 99 11.07 -4.57 7.54
N ILE A 100 10.89 -3.48 6.79
CA ILE A 100 10.72 -3.51 5.33
C ILE A 100 11.61 -2.43 4.71
N SER A 101 12.41 -2.81 3.72
CA SER A 101 13.17 -1.87 2.91
C SER A 101 12.24 -1.19 1.90
N THR A 102 12.02 0.12 2.02
CA THR A 102 11.17 0.87 1.09
C THR A 102 11.99 1.74 0.14
N TYR A 103 11.73 1.61 -1.16
CA TYR A 103 12.38 2.37 -2.21
C TYR A 103 11.39 3.07 -3.13
N ARG A 104 11.90 4.04 -3.89
CA ARG A 104 11.15 4.79 -4.89
C ARG A 104 11.91 4.85 -6.23
N VAL A 105 11.17 4.74 -7.32
CA VAL A 105 11.64 4.91 -8.70
C VAL A 105 10.76 5.94 -9.40
N ILE A 106 11.37 7.02 -9.89
CA ILE A 106 10.66 7.98 -10.71
C ILE A 106 10.50 7.43 -12.13
N VAL A 107 9.27 7.46 -12.65
CA VAL A 107 8.93 7.05 -14.02
C VAL A 107 8.81 8.27 -14.93
N ALA A 108 8.22 9.35 -14.43
CA ALA A 108 8.12 10.62 -15.15
C ALA A 108 8.22 11.82 -14.20
N ALA A 109 8.78 12.93 -14.68
CA ALA A 109 8.87 14.17 -13.92
C ALA A 109 7.50 14.84 -13.76
N ASN A 110 6.70 14.87 -14.83
CA ASN A 110 5.42 15.58 -14.89
C ASN A 110 4.35 14.69 -15.53
N GLY A 111 3.16 14.64 -14.93
CA GLY A 111 2.02 13.92 -15.47
C GLY A 111 2.26 12.42 -15.64
N LYS A 112 1.46 11.77 -16.49
CA LYS A 112 1.58 10.34 -16.78
C LYS A 112 2.79 10.05 -17.69
N PRO A 113 3.43 8.87 -17.57
CA PRO A 113 4.50 8.49 -18.47
C PRO A 113 4.03 8.42 -19.92
N THR A 114 4.94 8.72 -20.86
CA THR A 114 4.67 8.51 -22.29
C THR A 114 4.53 7.02 -22.58
N LYS A 115 3.89 6.66 -23.71
CA LYS A 115 3.72 5.25 -24.11
C LYS A 115 5.05 4.48 -24.18
N VAL A 116 6.11 5.14 -24.65
CA VAL A 116 7.46 4.55 -24.76
C VAL A 116 8.03 4.24 -23.37
N ILE A 117 7.91 5.18 -22.44
CA ILE A 117 8.36 4.99 -21.06
C ILE A 117 7.53 3.90 -20.37
N ALA A 118 6.20 3.93 -20.52
CA ALA A 118 5.32 2.93 -19.94
C ALA A 118 5.68 1.51 -20.43
N ALA A 119 5.87 1.33 -21.75
CA ALA A 119 6.25 0.04 -22.32
C ALA A 119 7.63 -0.46 -21.86
N ASP A 120 8.59 0.44 -21.67
CA ASP A 120 9.92 0.11 -21.14
C ASP A 120 9.85 -0.40 -19.69
N TYR A 121 9.02 0.24 -18.85
CA TYR A 121 8.82 -0.18 -17.45
C TYR A 121 7.98 -1.46 -17.35
N GLU A 122 6.99 -1.64 -18.21
CA GLU A 122 6.24 -2.89 -18.33
C GLU A 122 7.19 -4.04 -18.70
N LYS A 123 8.04 -3.87 -19.71
CA LYS A 123 9.02 -4.88 -20.12
C LYS A 123 10.08 -5.15 -19.03
N SER A 124 10.56 -4.12 -18.35
CA SER A 124 11.67 -4.24 -17.40
C SER A 124 11.27 -4.76 -16.03
N TYR A 125 10.04 -4.48 -15.60
CA TYR A 125 9.59 -4.68 -14.22
C TYR A 125 8.18 -5.27 -14.10
N SER A 126 7.53 -5.59 -15.22
CA SER A 126 6.11 -5.98 -15.28
C SER A 126 5.17 -4.93 -14.68
N LEU A 127 5.56 -3.65 -14.75
CA LEU A 127 4.77 -2.52 -14.29
C LEU A 127 3.80 -2.05 -15.37
N ASP A 128 2.55 -2.49 -15.32
CA ASP A 128 1.51 -2.15 -16.31
C ASP A 128 0.86 -0.75 -16.09
N LYS A 129 0.97 -0.21 -14.86
CA LYS A 129 0.33 1.04 -14.44
C LYS A 129 1.27 1.89 -13.57
N THR A 130 1.13 3.21 -13.69
CA THR A 130 1.82 4.20 -12.86
C THR A 130 0.78 5.16 -12.24
N PRO A 131 0.84 5.43 -10.93
CA PRO A 131 1.77 4.86 -9.95
C PRO A 131 1.53 3.37 -9.70
N GLY A 132 2.54 2.67 -9.20
CA GLY A 132 2.45 1.25 -8.85
C GLY A 132 3.42 0.87 -7.74
N ILE A 133 3.16 -0.27 -7.09
CA ILE A 133 4.00 -0.83 -6.03
C ILE A 133 4.34 -2.26 -6.40
N LEU A 134 5.63 -2.59 -6.32
CA LEU A 134 6.12 -3.95 -6.36
C LEU A 134 6.62 -4.35 -4.97
N PHE A 135 6.30 -5.58 -4.57
CA PHE A 135 6.71 -6.17 -3.31
C PHE A 135 7.54 -7.42 -3.58
N TYR A 136 8.65 -7.55 -2.85
CA TYR A 136 9.59 -8.67 -2.94
C TYR A 136 9.78 -9.25 -1.55
N ASP A 137 9.35 -10.49 -1.37
CA ASP A 137 9.56 -11.26 -0.15
C ASP A 137 10.95 -11.92 -0.20
N ASN A 138 11.94 -11.24 0.37
CA ASN A 138 13.33 -11.66 0.33
C ASN A 138 13.80 -12.31 1.64
N ASP A 139 13.01 -12.26 2.71
CA ASP A 139 13.39 -12.83 4.01
C ASP A 139 13.13 -14.35 4.08
N SER A 140 12.15 -14.84 3.33
CA SER A 140 11.74 -16.25 3.36
C SER A 140 12.51 -17.14 2.39
N GLY A 141 13.52 -16.60 1.67
CA GLY A 141 14.22 -17.31 0.59
C GLY A 141 13.34 -17.59 -0.62
N LYS A 142 12.05 -17.23 -0.58
CA LYS A 142 11.10 -17.28 -1.68
C LYS A 142 11.18 -15.99 -2.48
N MET A 143 12.35 -15.70 -3.04
CA MET A 143 12.36 -14.82 -4.20
C MET A 143 11.51 -15.51 -5.27
N VAL A 144 10.25 -15.10 -5.37
CA VAL A 144 9.35 -15.45 -6.46
C VAL A 144 9.77 -14.59 -7.65
N LEU A 145 10.95 -14.91 -8.16
CA LEU A 145 11.40 -14.61 -9.51
C LEU A 145 11.46 -15.97 -10.18
N GLU A 146 10.31 -16.58 -10.50
CA GLU A 146 10.32 -17.79 -11.31
C GLU A 146 10.90 -17.42 -12.68
N ASP A 147 12.08 -17.97 -12.93
CA ASP A 147 12.50 -18.57 -14.20
C ASP A 147 11.70 -18.14 -15.43
N GLU A 148 12.28 -17.20 -16.20
CA GLU A 148 12.07 -16.98 -17.65
C GLU A 148 10.63 -16.84 -18.20
N GLN A 149 9.58 -16.90 -17.40
CA GLN A 149 8.20 -16.67 -17.80
C GLN A 149 7.44 -16.02 -16.66
N TYR A 150 7.11 -14.74 -16.87
CA TYR A 150 5.81 -14.16 -16.53
C TYR A 150 5.12 -14.77 -15.30
N ILE A 151 5.52 -14.33 -14.10
CA ILE A 151 4.57 -14.32 -13.01
C ILE A 151 3.74 -13.05 -13.20
N ALA A 152 2.47 -13.24 -13.54
CA ALA A 152 1.46 -12.24 -13.29
C ALA A 152 1.59 -11.89 -11.81
N ALA A 153 2.22 -10.74 -11.52
CA ALA A 153 2.16 -10.13 -10.21
C ALA A 153 0.70 -10.29 -9.79
N ASN A 154 0.46 -10.79 -8.57
CA ASN A 154 -0.88 -10.76 -8.03
C ASN A 154 -1.27 -9.28 -8.01
N PHE A 155 -1.89 -8.82 -9.10
CA PHE A 155 -2.29 -7.46 -9.34
C PHE A 155 -3.45 -7.24 -8.39
N LYS A 156 -3.14 -7.05 -7.12
CA LYS A 156 -3.95 -6.18 -6.31
C LYS A 156 -3.71 -4.83 -6.94
N GLU A 157 -4.59 -4.44 -7.87
CA GLU A 157 -4.76 -3.04 -8.21
C GLU A 157 -4.74 -2.29 -6.87
N PHE A 158 -3.61 -1.66 -6.56
CA PHE A 158 -3.56 -0.70 -5.47
C PHE A 158 -4.39 0.45 -6.01
N ARG A 159 -5.70 0.39 -5.78
CA ARG A 159 -6.59 1.50 -6.06
C ARG A 159 -6.00 2.66 -5.30
N THR A 160 -5.48 3.64 -6.05
CA THR A 160 -4.90 4.86 -5.51
C THR A 160 -5.80 5.34 -4.37
N PRO A 161 -5.26 5.48 -3.14
CA PRO A 161 -6.10 5.74 -1.99
C PRO A 161 -6.85 7.05 -2.19
N SER A 162 -8.17 7.02 -2.04
CA SER A 162 -8.97 8.22 -1.95
C SER A 162 -8.63 8.95 -0.64
N LEU A 163 -8.48 10.28 -0.69
CA LEU A 163 -8.26 11.09 0.51
C LEU A 163 -9.43 10.98 1.51
N LEU A 164 -10.63 10.62 1.05
CA LEU A 164 -11.80 10.42 1.92
C LEU A 164 -11.64 9.17 2.80
N PHE A 165 -11.06 8.10 2.26
CA PHE A 165 -10.90 6.81 2.93
C PHE A 165 -9.44 6.51 3.28
N TRP A 166 -8.56 7.50 3.26
CA TRP A 166 -7.13 7.30 3.37
C TRP A 166 -6.72 6.56 4.66
N LYS A 167 -7.35 6.89 5.80
CA LYS A 167 -7.11 6.17 7.06
C LYS A 167 -7.45 4.69 6.95
N VAL A 168 -8.59 4.37 6.34
CA VAL A 168 -9.01 2.98 6.10
C VAL A 168 -7.97 2.24 5.24
N TYR A 169 -7.45 2.89 4.19
CA TYR A 169 -6.37 2.31 3.38
C TYR A 169 -5.08 2.11 4.18
N CYS A 170 -4.71 3.07 5.03
CA CYS A 170 -3.53 2.98 5.89
C CYS A 170 -3.65 1.84 6.90
N ASP A 171 -4.78 1.74 7.59
CA ASP A 171 -5.05 0.70 8.57
C ASP A 171 -5.09 -0.68 7.91
N ALA A 172 -5.77 -0.82 6.77
CA ALA A 172 -5.84 -2.06 6.03
C ALA A 172 -4.45 -2.51 5.52
N ALA A 173 -3.63 -1.59 5.02
CA ALA A 173 -2.26 -1.89 4.60
C ALA A 173 -1.40 -2.32 5.79
N CYS A 174 -1.52 -1.63 6.93
CA CYS A 174 -0.83 -2.00 8.17
C CYS A 174 -1.23 -3.40 8.64
N SER A 175 -2.52 -3.67 8.78
CA SER A 175 -3.02 -4.99 9.21
C SER A 175 -2.60 -6.10 8.24
N TYR A 176 -2.51 -5.81 6.94
CA TYR A 176 -2.01 -6.79 5.98
C TYR A 176 -0.52 -7.09 6.20
N ILE A 177 0.30 -6.06 6.39
CA ILE A 177 1.74 -6.21 6.67
C ILE A 177 1.94 -6.98 7.98
N ASP A 178 1.26 -6.57 9.04
CA ASP A 178 1.36 -7.22 10.35
C ASP A 178 1.04 -8.72 10.22
N LYS A 179 -0.10 -9.06 9.61
CA LYS A 179 -0.60 -10.44 9.55
C LYS A 179 0.09 -11.38 8.54
N ASN A 180 0.63 -10.84 7.44
CA ASN A 180 1.06 -11.68 6.31
C ASN A 180 2.54 -11.52 5.96
N ILE A 181 3.22 -10.51 6.51
CA ILE A 181 4.62 -10.25 6.24
C ILE A 181 5.46 -10.38 7.52
N LEU A 182 4.92 -10.00 8.68
CA LEU A 182 5.69 -9.95 9.94
C LEU A 182 5.33 -11.03 10.97
N ASP A 183 4.16 -11.67 10.83
CA ASP A 183 3.73 -12.84 11.61
C ASP A 183 4.29 -14.13 11.01
#